data_AF-A0A1H4A522-F1
#
_entry.id   AF-A0A1H4A522-F1
#
_cell.length_a   1.000
_cell.length_b   1.000
_cell.length_c   1.000
_cell.angle_alpha   90.00
_cell.angle_beta   90.00
_cell.angle_gamma   90.00
#
_symmetry.space_group_name_H-M   'P 1'
#
loop_
_entity.id
_entity.type
_entity.pdbx_description
1 polymer ?
#
loop_
_entity_poly.entity_id
_entity_poly.type
_entity_poly.pdbx_seq_one_letter_code
_entity_poly.pdbx_strand_id
1 'polypeptide(L)'
;MKKTAYWRQLLLYVWVAPITVWCLPLALLAKWTGGGYAIHSGVLEIWGGWVGQRLDRGIPFLGAVNAITIGHIVAGVSPQHLHNSRVHERVHVTQFEHWGLLFPFVYFIAGIRAQQRGGSFYWDNPYEIEARTRAAAAKGKS
;
A
#
# COMPACT_ATOMS: atom_id res chain seq x y z
N MET A 1 14.26 -15.57 -22.69
CA MET A 1 14.17 -14.35 -21.84
C MET A 1 12.98 -14.33 -20.85
N LYS A 2 11.99 -15.25 -20.92
CA LYS A 2 10.86 -15.26 -19.96
C LYS A 2 11.20 -15.88 -18.58
N LYS A 3 12.03 -16.93 -18.52
CA LYS A 3 12.41 -17.62 -17.26
C LYS A 3 12.99 -16.67 -16.21
N THR A 4 13.86 -15.75 -16.61
CA THR A 4 14.53 -14.80 -15.69
C THR A 4 13.56 -13.85 -15.01
N ALA A 5 12.47 -13.47 -15.69
CA ALA A 5 11.41 -12.63 -15.11
C ALA A 5 10.60 -13.38 -14.05
N TYR A 6 10.27 -14.66 -14.28
CA TYR A 6 9.56 -15.48 -13.30
C TYR A 6 10.35 -15.69 -12.00
N TRP A 7 11.65 -15.96 -12.10
CA TRP A 7 12.50 -16.14 -10.91
C TRP A 7 12.63 -14.87 -10.08
N ARG A 8 12.78 -13.70 -10.73
CA ARG A 8 12.76 -12.41 -10.04
C ARG A 8 11.43 -12.19 -9.31
N GLN A 9 10.31 -12.49 -9.97
CA GLN A 9 9.00 -12.34 -9.37
C GLN A 9 8.83 -13.27 -8.16
N LEU A 10 9.23 -14.54 -8.26
CA LEU A 10 9.24 -15.49 -7.15
C LEU A 10 10.09 -15.00 -5.97
N LEU A 11 11.28 -14.47 -6.24
CA LEU A 11 12.15 -13.93 -5.19
C LEU A 11 11.52 -12.72 -4.49
N LEU A 12 10.86 -11.82 -5.23
CA LEU A 12 10.11 -10.69 -4.65
C LEU A 12 8.94 -11.19 -3.80
N TYR A 13 8.19 -12.19 -4.27
CA TYR A 13 7.12 -12.79 -3.48
C TYR A 13 7.65 -13.43 -2.20
N VAL A 14 8.74 -14.20 -2.25
CA VAL A 14 9.34 -14.80 -1.05
C VAL A 14 9.88 -13.74 -0.09
N TRP A 15 10.44 -12.64 -0.62
CA TRP A 15 10.97 -11.52 0.15
C TRP A 15 9.87 -10.76 0.92
N VAL A 16 8.72 -10.54 0.29
CA VAL A 16 7.57 -9.81 0.87
C VAL A 16 6.56 -10.75 1.55
N ALA A 17 6.63 -12.05 1.26
CA ALA A 17 5.78 -13.09 1.84
C ALA A 17 5.62 -13.00 3.36
N PRO A 18 6.68 -12.83 4.17
CA PRO A 18 6.51 -12.73 5.62
C PRO A 18 5.52 -11.61 5.98
N ILE A 19 5.69 -10.41 5.45
CA ILE A 19 4.78 -9.27 5.71
C ILE A 19 3.35 -9.60 5.27
N THR A 20 3.22 -10.12 4.05
CA THR A 20 1.91 -10.43 3.47
C THR A 20 1.17 -11.47 4.30
N VAL A 21 1.86 -12.53 4.75
CA VAL A 21 1.31 -13.59 5.61
C VAL A 21 0.87 -13.04 6.96
N TRP A 22 1.67 -12.16 7.58
CA TRP A 22 1.31 -11.49 8.84
C TRP A 22 0.04 -10.64 8.71
N CYS A 23 -0.25 -10.12 7.51
CA CYS A 23 -1.42 -9.29 7.26
C CYS A 23 -2.62 -10.07 6.67
N LEU A 24 -2.49 -11.35 6.34
CA LEU A 24 -3.63 -12.18 5.90
C LEU A 24 -4.80 -12.23 6.90
N PRO A 25 -4.58 -12.26 8.24
CA PRO A 25 -5.67 -12.16 9.20
C PRO A 25 -6.51 -10.88 9.04
N LEU A 26 -5.95 -9.78 8.53
CA LEU A 26 -6.71 -8.56 8.26
C LEU A 26 -7.69 -8.75 7.10
N ALA A 27 -7.33 -9.53 6.08
CA ALA A 27 -8.24 -9.87 4.99
C ALA A 27 -9.40 -10.75 5.47
N LEU A 28 -9.12 -11.70 6.36
CA LEU A 28 -10.16 -12.50 7.01
C LEU A 28 -11.07 -11.63 7.88
N LEU A 29 -10.49 -10.71 8.66
CA LEU A 29 -11.24 -9.77 9.50
C LEU A 29 -12.13 -8.84 8.66
N ALA A 30 -11.62 -8.32 7.53
CA ALA A 30 -12.42 -7.51 6.62
C ALA A 30 -13.64 -8.29 6.12
N LYS A 31 -13.45 -9.54 5.68
CA LYS A 31 -14.56 -10.41 5.25
C LYS A 31 -15.56 -10.69 6.38
N TRP A 32 -15.07 -11.01 7.57
CA TRP A 32 -15.90 -11.32 8.74
C TRP A 32 -16.72 -10.13 9.24
N THR A 33 -16.24 -8.91 8.99
CA THR A 33 -16.89 -7.67 9.42
C THR A 33 -17.78 -7.06 8.32
N GLY A 34 -18.13 -7.83 7.28
CA GLY A 34 -19.03 -7.41 6.20
C GLY A 34 -18.34 -6.66 5.05
N GLY A 35 -17.01 -6.70 4.99
CA GLY A 35 -16.20 -6.19 3.87
C GLY A 35 -16.06 -7.21 2.73
N GLY A 36 -15.27 -6.83 1.72
CA GLY A 36 -14.99 -7.65 0.54
C GLY A 36 -13.49 -7.70 0.21
N TYR A 37 -13.13 -8.60 -0.71
CA TYR A 37 -11.78 -8.71 -1.24
C TYR A 37 -11.80 -9.07 -2.73
N ALA A 38 -10.77 -8.64 -3.46
CA ALA A 38 -10.51 -8.99 -4.84
C ALA A 38 -9.01 -9.08 -5.07
N ILE A 39 -8.59 -9.94 -6.01
CA ILE A 39 -7.19 -10.01 -6.42
C ILE A 39 -7.05 -9.26 -7.74
N HIS A 40 -6.21 -8.23 -7.74
CA HIS A 40 -5.91 -7.45 -8.93
C HIS A 40 -4.40 -7.49 -9.19
N SER A 41 -4.01 -8.04 -10.34
CA SER A 41 -2.60 -8.13 -10.77
C SER A 41 -1.64 -8.69 -9.70
N GLY A 42 -2.06 -9.74 -8.98
CA GLY A 42 -1.23 -10.38 -7.94
C GLY A 42 -1.24 -9.71 -6.56
N VAL A 43 -2.07 -8.68 -6.36
CA VAL A 43 -2.23 -8.00 -5.07
C VAL A 43 -3.65 -8.19 -4.56
N LEU A 44 -3.77 -8.48 -3.28
CA LEU A 44 -5.03 -8.67 -2.59
C LEU A 44 -5.58 -7.31 -2.15
N GLU A 45 -6.59 -6.81 -2.86
CA GLU A 45 -7.33 -5.61 -2.49
C GLU A 45 -8.46 -6.01 -1.52
N ILE A 46 -8.52 -5.43 -0.33
CA ILE A 46 -9.57 -5.63 0.68
C ILE A 46 -10.27 -4.31 0.98
N TRP A 47 -11.58 -4.34 1.23
CA TRP A 47 -12.33 -3.11 1.52
C TRP A 47 -13.45 -3.30 2.54
N GLY A 48 -13.88 -2.19 3.14
CA GLY A 48 -15.04 -2.15 4.02
C GLY A 48 -14.81 -2.87 5.35
N GLY A 49 -15.92 -3.17 6.04
CA GLY A 49 -15.90 -3.75 7.37
C GLY A 49 -15.15 -2.90 8.40
N TRP A 50 -14.53 -3.55 9.39
CA TRP A 50 -13.73 -2.88 10.41
C TRP A 50 -12.52 -2.15 9.82
N VAL A 51 -11.91 -2.73 8.78
CA VAL A 51 -10.74 -2.16 8.10
C VAL A 51 -11.11 -0.82 7.46
N GLY A 52 -12.18 -0.77 6.67
CA GLY A 52 -12.66 0.46 6.05
C GLY A 52 -13.05 1.53 7.08
N GLN A 53 -13.72 1.15 8.17
CA GLN A 53 -14.07 2.09 9.26
C GLN A 53 -12.83 2.64 9.96
N ARG A 54 -11.78 1.83 10.14
CA ARG A 54 -10.55 2.26 10.81
C ARG A 54 -9.74 3.22 9.94
N LEU A 55 -9.74 2.99 8.62
CA LEU A 55 -9.11 3.86 7.62
C LEU A 55 -9.80 5.22 7.55
N ASP A 56 -11.13 5.24 7.54
CA ASP A 56 -11.95 6.46 7.51
C ASP A 56 -11.81 7.29 8.80
N ARG A 57 -11.75 6.62 9.97
CA ARG A 57 -11.44 7.28 11.25
C ARG A 57 -9.99 7.78 11.37
N GLY A 58 -9.12 7.29 10.49
CA GLY A 58 -7.72 7.67 10.41
C GLY A 58 -6.76 6.84 11.26
N ILE A 59 -5.52 6.73 10.75
CA ILE A 59 -4.42 5.99 11.35
C ILE A 59 -3.51 6.99 12.10
N PRO A 60 -2.95 6.63 13.27
CA PRO A 60 -1.96 7.46 13.95
C PRO A 60 -0.84 7.89 12.98
N PHE A 61 -0.45 9.17 13.04
CA PHE A 61 0.58 9.80 12.19
C PHE A 61 0.23 10.02 10.71
N LEU A 62 -0.70 9.25 10.14
CA LEU A 62 -1.10 9.33 8.72
C LEU A 62 -2.44 10.06 8.51
N GLY A 63 -3.30 10.11 9.52
CA GLY A 63 -4.64 10.69 9.42
C GLY A 63 -5.63 9.79 8.67
N ALA A 64 -6.74 10.35 8.20
CA ALA A 64 -7.71 9.65 7.37
C ALA A 64 -7.09 9.28 6.03
N VAL A 65 -7.03 7.98 5.73
CA VAL A 65 -6.43 7.45 4.51
C VAL A 65 -7.47 6.63 3.76
N ASN A 66 -7.59 6.86 2.45
CA ASN A 66 -8.58 6.19 1.63
C ASN A 66 -8.20 4.74 1.33
N ALA A 67 -6.89 4.48 1.28
CA ALA A 67 -6.31 3.16 1.16
C ALA A 67 -4.92 3.12 1.81
N ILE A 68 -4.45 1.92 2.14
CA ILE A 68 -3.12 1.65 2.64
C ILE A 68 -2.61 0.34 2.04
N THR A 69 -1.34 0.35 1.63
CA THR A 69 -0.65 -0.84 1.15
C THR A 69 0.22 -1.43 2.25
N ILE A 70 0.18 -2.76 2.40
CA ILE A 70 1.07 -3.52 3.27
C ILE A 70 1.52 -4.78 2.52
N GLY A 71 2.75 -4.76 1.99
CA GLY A 71 3.24 -5.84 1.13
C GLY A 71 2.40 -5.98 -0.14
N HIS A 72 1.83 -7.18 -0.36
CA HIS A 72 0.90 -7.46 -1.46
C HIS A 72 -0.59 -7.36 -1.06
N ILE A 73 -0.90 -6.71 0.07
CA ILE A 73 -2.27 -6.44 0.50
C ILE A 73 -2.53 -4.94 0.45
N VAL A 74 -3.63 -4.54 -0.18
CA VAL A 74 -4.09 -3.15 -0.23
C VAL A 74 -5.45 -3.08 0.43
N ALA A 75 -5.54 -2.35 1.54
CA ALA A 75 -6.78 -2.13 2.26
C ALA A 75 -7.36 -0.76 1.91
N GLY A 76 -8.66 -0.69 1.60
CA GLY A 76 -9.33 0.58 1.29
C GLY A 76 -10.66 0.75 1.99
N VAL A 77 -11.14 1.99 2.04
CA VAL A 77 -12.46 2.31 2.64
C VAL A 77 -13.59 1.68 1.81
N SER A 78 -13.51 1.77 0.48
CA SER A 78 -14.49 1.19 -0.44
C SER A 78 -13.84 0.76 -1.77
N PRO A 79 -14.52 -0.06 -2.60
CA PRO A 79 -14.03 -0.45 -3.92
C PRO A 79 -13.72 0.74 -4.83
N GLN A 80 -14.52 1.81 -4.73
CA GLN A 80 -14.34 3.02 -5.52
C GLN A 80 -13.05 3.76 -5.13
N HIS A 81 -12.75 3.82 -3.82
CA HIS A 81 -11.50 4.41 -3.33
C HIS A 81 -10.29 3.61 -3.82
N LEU A 82 -10.36 2.28 -3.72
CA LEU A 82 -9.31 1.38 -4.23
C LEU A 82 -9.10 1.55 -5.74
N HIS A 83 -10.18 1.66 -6.52
CA HIS A 83 -10.09 1.90 -7.95
C HIS A 83 -9.36 3.22 -8.24
N ASN A 84 -9.74 4.30 -7.55
CA ASN A 84 -9.20 5.64 -7.75
C ASN A 84 -7.75 5.79 -7.26
N SER A 85 -7.36 5.08 -6.20
CA SER A 85 -6.00 5.10 -5.64
C SER A 85 -5.11 3.99 -6.21
N ARG A 86 -5.63 3.10 -7.06
CA ARG A 86 -4.92 1.89 -7.49
C ARG A 86 -3.49 2.14 -7.93
N VAL A 87 -3.28 3.11 -8.83
CA VAL A 87 -1.92 3.41 -9.33
C VAL A 87 -1.00 3.84 -8.20
N HIS A 88 -1.48 4.68 -7.28
CA HIS A 88 -0.74 5.13 -6.11
C HIS A 88 -0.36 3.95 -5.20
N GLU A 89 -1.33 3.10 -4.84
CA GLU A 89 -1.09 1.91 -4.02
C GLU A 89 -0.10 0.92 -4.68
N ARG A 90 -0.12 0.78 -6.02
CA ARG A 90 0.87 -0.07 -6.72
C ARG A 90 2.29 0.43 -6.64
N VAL A 91 2.49 1.74 -6.47
CA VAL A 91 3.83 2.27 -6.20
C VAL A 91 4.29 1.79 -4.83
N HIS A 92 3.43 1.84 -3.81
CA HIS A 92 3.76 1.29 -2.50
C HIS A 92 4.01 -0.22 -2.54
N VAL A 93 3.26 -0.99 -3.33
CA VAL A 93 3.56 -2.42 -3.53
C VAL A 93 4.97 -2.60 -4.10
N THR A 94 5.35 -1.80 -5.10
CA THR A 94 6.69 -1.85 -5.70
C THR A 94 7.77 -1.43 -4.69
N GLN A 95 7.48 -0.46 -3.82
CA GLN A 95 8.39 -0.03 -2.77
C GLN A 95 8.55 -1.10 -1.68
N PHE A 96 7.47 -1.81 -1.32
CA PHE A 96 7.53 -3.01 -0.48
C PHE A 96 8.31 -4.14 -1.16
N GLU A 97 8.16 -4.35 -2.46
CA GLU A 97 8.97 -5.32 -3.20
C GLU A 97 10.46 -4.95 -3.18
N HIS A 98 10.79 -3.66 -3.19
CA HIS A 98 12.18 -3.18 -3.12
C HIS A 98 12.78 -3.32 -1.71
N TRP A 99 12.08 -2.86 -0.68
CA TRP A 99 12.59 -2.78 0.69
C TRP A 99 12.22 -3.97 1.58
N GLY A 100 11.19 -4.73 1.20
CA GLY A 100 10.63 -5.81 2.01
C GLY A 100 10.20 -5.33 3.39
N LEU A 101 10.64 -6.06 4.42
CA LEU A 101 10.37 -5.78 5.83
C LEU A 101 10.92 -4.43 6.29
N LEU A 102 11.89 -3.86 5.57
CA LEU A 102 12.47 -2.57 5.91
C LEU A 102 11.61 -1.39 5.48
N PHE A 103 10.60 -1.61 4.62
CA PHE A 103 9.82 -0.51 4.05
C PHE A 103 9.17 0.41 5.12
N PRO A 104 8.48 -0.12 6.14
CA PRO A 104 7.89 0.73 7.17
C PRO A 104 8.94 1.59 7.90
N PHE A 105 10.15 1.05 8.11
CA PHE A 105 11.23 1.77 8.78
C PHE A 105 11.80 2.88 7.91
N VAL A 106 12.09 2.61 6.64
CA VAL A 106 12.62 3.65 5.74
C VAL A 106 11.57 4.73 5.45
N TYR A 107 10.29 4.35 5.35
CA TYR A 107 9.18 5.28 5.23
C TYR A 107 9.11 6.20 6.46
N PHE A 108 9.17 5.61 7.65
CA PHE A 108 9.12 6.35 8.91
C PHE A 108 10.29 7.31 9.09
N ILE A 109 11.51 6.85 8.81
CA ILE A 109 12.72 7.68 8.86
C ILE A 109 12.63 8.84 7.86
N ALA A 110 12.11 8.59 6.66
CA ALA A 110 11.93 9.63 5.65
C ALA A 110 10.90 10.68 6.09
N GLY A 111 9.78 10.24 6.69
CA GLY A 111 8.78 11.14 7.27
C GLY A 111 9.33 11.99 8.42
N ILE A 112 10.12 11.40 9.33
CA ILE A 112 10.80 12.17 10.41
C ILE A 112 11.73 13.23 9.81
N ARG A 113 12.54 12.85 8.81
CA ARG A 113 13.46 13.79 8.14
C ARG A 113 12.72 14.93 7.47
N ALA A 114 11.56 14.68 6.87
CA ALA A 114 10.71 15.71 6.30
C ALA A 114 10.19 16.67 7.40
N GLN A 115 9.71 16.11 8.51
CA GLN A 115 9.24 16.91 9.65
C GLN A 115 10.36 17.74 10.31
N GLN A 116 11.57 17.19 10.44
CA GLN A 116 12.76 17.90 10.94
C GLN A 116 13.16 19.09 10.05
N ARG A 117 12.77 19.08 8.78
CA ARG A 117 12.99 20.19 7.83
C ARG A 117 11.82 21.19 7.79
N GLY A 118 10.83 21.05 8.68
CA GLY A 118 9.65 21.91 8.74
C GLY A 118 8.50 21.49 7.81
N GLY A 119 8.60 20.33 7.16
CA GLY A 119 7.55 19.77 6.32
C GLY A 119 6.56 18.87 7.06
N SER A 120 5.64 18.27 6.32
CA SER A 120 4.72 17.25 6.81
C SER A 120 5.31 15.85 6.69
N PHE A 121 5.14 15.04 7.74
CA PHE A 121 5.54 13.62 7.75
C PHE A 121 4.97 12.81 6.57
N TYR A 122 3.76 13.14 6.13
CA TYR A 122 3.06 12.46 5.02
C TYR A 122 3.21 13.22 3.70
N TRP A 123 2.93 14.52 3.68
CA TRP A 123 2.92 15.27 2.42
C TRP A 123 4.32 15.45 1.82
N ASP A 124 5.37 15.50 2.63
CA ASP A 124 6.72 15.71 2.14
C ASP A 124 7.57 14.43 2.16
N ASN A 125 6.93 13.28 2.38
CA ASN A 125 7.61 11.99 2.31
C ASN A 125 7.99 11.66 0.85
N PRO A 126 9.27 11.36 0.54
CA PRO A 126 9.68 11.02 -0.83
C PRO A 126 8.93 9.84 -1.43
N TYR A 127 8.53 8.86 -0.61
CA TYR A 127 7.77 7.70 -1.08
C TYR A 127 6.32 8.07 -1.48
N GLU A 128 5.71 9.01 -0.74
CA GLU A 128 4.39 9.57 -1.05
C GLU A 128 4.42 10.48 -2.28
N ILE A 129 5.47 11.30 -2.39
CA ILE A 129 5.71 12.14 -3.56
C ILE A 129 5.82 11.26 -4.81
N GLU A 130 6.65 10.22 -4.77
CA GLU A 130 6.78 9.27 -5.88
C GLU A 130 5.44 8.64 -6.26
N ALA A 131 4.68 8.16 -5.26
CA ALA A 131 3.39 7.52 -5.47
C ALA A 131 2.37 8.48 -6.11
N ARG A 132 2.31 9.73 -5.64
CA ARG A 132 1.45 10.77 -6.23
C ARG A 132 1.89 11.20 -7.62
N THR A 133 3.18 11.37 -7.86
CA THR A 133 3.71 11.75 -9.18
C THR A 133 3.38 10.69 -10.23
N ARG A 134 3.59 9.41 -9.92
CA ARG A 134 3.24 8.31 -10.83
C ARG A 134 1.74 8.18 -11.05
N ALA A 135 0.93 8.38 -10.00
CA ALA A 135 -0.53 8.39 -10.12
C ALA A 135 -1.04 9.56 -10.99
N ALA A 136 -0.48 10.77 -10.83
CA ALA A 136 -0.81 11.92 -11.66
C ALA A 136 -0.41 11.70 -13.12
N ALA A 137 0.79 11.15 -13.37
CA ALA A 137 1.27 10.83 -14.71
C ALA A 137 0.42 9.77 -15.42
N ALA A 138 -0.19 8.84 -14.68
CA ALA A 138 -1.12 7.85 -15.25
C ALA A 138 -2.48 8.47 -15.60
N LYS A 139 -2.98 9.44 -14.81
CA LYS A 139 -4.23 10.15 -15.08
C LYS A 139 -4.15 11.06 -16.31
N GLY A 140 -3.02 11.72 -16.52
CA GLY A 140 -2.80 12.59 -17.70
C GLY A 140 -2.60 11.85 -19.03
N LYS A 141 -2.60 10.51 -19.02
CA LYS A 141 -2.48 9.65 -20.21
C LYS A 141 -3.80 8.97 -20.60
N SER A 142 -4.88 9.23 -19.86
CA SER A 142 -6.25 8.76 -20.14
C SER A 142 -7.07 9.85 -20.80
#